data_AF-A0A1H7P3C6-F1
#
_entry.id   AF-A0A1H7P3C6-F1
#
_cell.length_a   1.000
_cell.length_b   1.000
_cell.length_c   1.000
_cell.angle_alpha   90.00
_cell.angle_beta   90.00
_cell.angle_gamma   90.00
#
_symmetry.space_group_name_H-M   'P 1'
#
loop_
_entity.id
_entity.type
_entity.pdbx_description
1 polymer ?
#
loop_
_entity_poly.entity_id
_entity_poly.type
_entity_poly.pdbx_seq_one_letter_code
_entity_poly.pdbx_strand_id
1 'polypeptide(L)'
;MESDTYDYLIDFILTGAESEFDNSRISFPRSYKMLVKSIKENDREALLKYLRGWYKGSRESSCYDTHKIKDDNLYYGYWCFEAGAVAKRLGMDDSDMQNEQYYPYDLVHFDA
;
A
#
# COMPACT_ATOMS: atom_id res chain seq x y z
N MET A 1 -3.94 -4.57 26.31
CA MET A 1 -4.00 -5.78 25.47
C MET A 1 -4.42 -5.31 24.10
N GLU A 2 -3.66 -5.60 23.05
CA GLU A 2 -4.01 -5.23 21.67
C GLU A 2 -5.33 -5.90 21.27
N SER A 3 -6.15 -5.20 20.48
CA SER A 3 -7.42 -5.72 19.94
C SER A 3 -7.16 -6.95 19.06
N ASP A 4 -8.11 -7.88 18.99
CA ASP A 4 -8.08 -8.98 18.02
C ASP A 4 -8.15 -8.50 16.55
N THR A 5 -8.57 -7.25 16.35
CA THR A 5 -8.60 -6.58 15.04
C THR A 5 -7.40 -5.66 14.79
N TYR A 6 -6.42 -5.64 15.69
CA TYR A 6 -5.24 -4.80 15.54
C TYR A 6 -4.39 -5.29 14.35
N ASP A 7 -4.00 -4.35 13.48
CA ASP A 7 -3.24 -4.62 12.26
C ASP A 7 -1.98 -3.73 12.22
N TYR A 8 -0.81 -4.35 12.25
CA TYR A 8 0.48 -3.64 12.31
C TYR A 8 0.75 -2.81 11.05
N LEU A 9 0.26 -3.24 9.89
CA LEU A 9 0.47 -2.48 8.66
C LEU A 9 -0.33 -1.18 8.70
N ILE A 10 -1.57 -1.24 9.17
CA ILE A 10 -2.43 -0.07 9.34
C ILE A 10 -1.84 0.87 10.40
N ASP A 11 -1.39 0.34 11.53
CA ASP A 11 -0.77 1.17 12.56
C ASP A 11 0.49 1.85 12.04
N PHE A 12 1.40 1.13 11.39
CA PHE A 12 2.59 1.71 10.78
C PHE A 12 2.25 2.83 9.79
N ILE A 13 1.29 2.61 8.89
CA ILE A 13 0.90 3.61 7.89
C ILE A 13 0.35 4.88 8.56
N LEU A 14 -0.56 4.72 9.53
CA LEU A 14 -1.30 5.83 10.13
C LEU A 14 -0.50 6.57 11.23
N THR A 15 0.14 5.83 12.13
CA THR A 15 0.80 6.40 13.32
C THR A 15 2.30 6.47 13.18
N GLY A 16 2.90 5.67 12.28
CA GLY A 16 4.35 5.57 12.14
C GLY A 16 5.03 4.80 13.27
N ALA A 17 4.29 3.98 14.02
CA ALA A 17 4.86 3.16 15.08
C ALA A 17 5.95 2.22 14.52
N GLU A 18 7.16 2.32 15.08
CA GLU A 18 8.30 1.44 14.77
C GLU A 18 8.28 0.17 15.65
N SER A 19 7.10 -0.44 15.81
CA SER A 19 6.99 -1.71 16.51
C SER A 19 7.55 -2.85 15.66
N GLU A 20 8.08 -3.89 16.31
CA GLU A 20 8.44 -5.11 15.60
C GLU A 20 7.19 -5.68 14.92
N PHE A 21 7.17 -5.61 13.58
CA PHE A 21 6.07 -6.13 12.78
C PHE A 21 5.83 -7.61 13.07
N ASP A 22 4.77 -7.91 13.80
CA ASP A 22 4.24 -9.25 13.94
C ASP A 22 3.42 -9.60 12.68
N ASN A 23 3.99 -10.43 11.81
CA ASN A 23 3.33 -10.87 10.59
C ASN A 23 2.03 -11.65 10.85
N SER A 24 1.82 -12.21 12.06
CA SER A 24 0.59 -12.89 12.44
C SER A 24 -0.57 -11.92 12.71
N ARG A 25 -0.25 -10.64 12.92
CA ARG A 25 -1.17 -9.53 13.20
C ARG A 25 -1.29 -8.62 11.98
N ILE A 26 -1.20 -9.19 10.78
CA ILE A 26 -1.50 -8.53 9.51
C ILE A 26 -2.65 -9.30 8.88
N SER A 27 -3.73 -8.60 8.53
CA SER A 27 -4.97 -9.21 8.07
C SER A 27 -4.79 -10.02 6.78
N PHE A 28 -3.90 -9.58 5.89
CA PHE A 28 -3.64 -10.23 4.60
C PHE A 28 -2.12 -10.43 4.36
N PRO A 29 -1.47 -11.34 5.11
CA PRO A 29 -0.01 -11.41 5.16
C PRO A 29 0.60 -11.89 3.84
N ARG A 30 -0.15 -12.63 3.02
CA ARG A 30 0.28 -13.03 1.68
C ARG A 30 0.27 -11.86 0.70
N SER A 31 -0.82 -11.09 0.70
CA SER A 31 -1.01 -9.95 -0.20
C SER A 31 -0.01 -8.82 0.09
N TYR A 32 0.26 -8.57 1.37
CA TYR A 32 1.17 -7.51 1.80
C TYR A 32 2.62 -7.95 2.02
N LYS A 33 2.97 -9.21 1.72
CA LYS A 33 4.32 -9.75 1.99
C LYS A 33 5.45 -8.87 1.47
N MET A 34 5.34 -8.38 0.24
CA MET A 34 6.37 -7.53 -0.37
C MET A 34 6.39 -6.12 0.22
N LEU A 35 5.24 -5.58 0.61
CA LEU A 35 5.14 -4.28 1.27
C LEU A 35 5.76 -4.34 2.67
N VAL A 36 5.47 -5.38 3.44
CA VAL A 36 6.08 -5.60 4.77
C VAL A 36 7.59 -5.79 4.66
N LYS A 37 8.06 -6.51 3.63
CA LYS A 37 9.50 -6.62 3.34
C LYS A 37 10.12 -5.24 3.11
N SER A 38 9.48 -4.42 2.28
CA SER A 38 9.92 -3.06 2.00
C SER A 38 10.06 -2.24 3.28
N ILE A 39 9.08 -2.33 4.18
CA ILE A 39 9.11 -1.60 5.45
C ILE A 39 10.23 -2.11 6.38
N LYS A 40 10.33 -3.43 6.58
CA LYS A 40 11.32 -4.04 7.50
C LYS A 40 12.76 -3.83 7.07
N GLU A 41 13.01 -3.86 5.76
CA GLU A 41 14.37 -3.86 5.19
C GLU A 41 14.72 -2.51 4.55
N ASN A 42 13.81 -1.53 4.59
CA ASN A 42 13.86 -0.31 3.78
C ASN A 42 14.13 -0.63 2.29
N ASP A 43 13.52 -1.71 1.80
CA ASP A 43 13.78 -2.27 0.46
C ASP A 43 12.84 -1.64 -0.57
N ARG A 44 13.41 -0.75 -1.38
CA ARG A 44 12.71 -0.05 -2.46
C ARG A 44 12.29 -0.98 -3.61
N GLU A 45 13.10 -1.97 -3.95
CA GLU A 45 12.74 -2.93 -5.01
C GLU A 45 11.55 -3.79 -4.59
N ALA A 46 11.47 -4.12 -3.29
CA ALA A 46 10.32 -4.79 -2.71
C ALA A 46 9.03 -3.95 -2.84
N LEU A 47 9.11 -2.63 -2.61
CA LEU A 47 7.99 -1.71 -2.82
C LEU A 47 7.55 -1.70 -4.28
N LEU A 48 8.49 -1.55 -5.21
CA LEU A 48 8.21 -1.51 -6.64
C LEU A 48 7.56 -2.81 -7.13
N LYS A 49 8.04 -3.96 -6.63
CA LYS A 49 7.46 -5.27 -6.95
C LYS A 49 6.05 -5.43 -6.37
N TYR A 50 5.80 -4.92 -5.18
CA TYR A 50 4.47 -4.87 -4.59
C TYR A 50 3.52 -4.03 -5.46
N LEU A 51 3.91 -2.79 -5.78
CA LEU A 51 3.15 -1.84 -6.58
C LEU A 51 2.76 -2.41 -7.95
N ARG A 52 3.71 -2.96 -8.70
CA ARG A 52 3.44 -3.56 -10.02
C ARG A 52 2.53 -4.80 -9.95
N GLY A 53 2.52 -5.48 -8.82
CA GLY A 53 1.64 -6.62 -8.55
C GLY A 53 0.29 -6.25 -7.95
N TRP A 54 0.12 -5.01 -7.49
CA TRP A 54 -0.99 -4.58 -6.63
C TRP A 54 -2.35 -4.88 -7.24
N TYR A 55 -2.64 -4.38 -8.46
CA TYR A 55 -3.97 -4.56 -9.06
C TYR A 55 -4.35 -6.03 -9.24
N LYS A 56 -3.42 -6.86 -9.72
CA LYS A 56 -3.66 -8.30 -9.87
C LYS A 56 -3.79 -9.02 -8.52
N GLY A 57 -3.08 -8.55 -7.49
CA GLY A 57 -3.17 -9.05 -6.13
C GLY A 57 -4.45 -8.64 -5.41
N SER A 58 -5.05 -7.50 -5.79
CA SER A 58 -6.24 -6.92 -5.19
C SER A 58 -7.56 -7.47 -5.76
N ARG A 59 -7.56 -8.64 -6.40
CA ARG A 59 -8.76 -9.27 -7.01
C ARG A 59 -9.93 -9.49 -6.05
N GLU A 60 -9.62 -9.68 -4.77
CA GLU A 60 -10.61 -9.89 -3.71
C GLU A 60 -11.09 -8.57 -3.09
N SER A 61 -10.50 -7.43 -3.49
CA SER A 61 -10.91 -6.11 -3.02
C SER A 61 -12.20 -5.67 -3.70
N SER A 62 -13.05 -4.94 -2.96
CA SER A 62 -14.26 -4.31 -3.49
C SER A 62 -13.98 -3.29 -4.58
N CYS A 63 -12.76 -2.75 -4.66
CA CYS A 63 -12.38 -1.81 -5.72
C CYS A 63 -12.02 -2.52 -7.04
N TYR A 64 -11.79 -3.83 -7.06
CA TYR A 64 -11.38 -4.53 -8.27
C TYR A 64 -12.47 -4.48 -9.35
N ASP A 65 -12.08 -4.20 -10.59
CA ASP A 65 -12.99 -4.12 -11.74
C ASP A 65 -14.16 -3.13 -11.60
N THR A 66 -14.14 -2.19 -10.63
CA THR A 66 -15.16 -1.15 -10.49
C THR A 66 -15.34 -0.30 -11.75
N HIS A 67 -14.30 -0.13 -12.58
CA HIS A 67 -14.40 0.51 -13.90
C HIS A 67 -15.36 -0.19 -14.87
N LYS A 68 -15.74 -1.44 -14.61
CA LYS A 68 -16.70 -2.21 -15.42
C LYS A 68 -18.15 -2.00 -14.97
N ILE A 69 -18.37 -1.43 -13.79
CA ILE A 69 -19.71 -1.15 -13.24
C ILE A 69 -20.22 0.14 -13.90
N LYS A 70 -21.32 0.05 -14.64
CA LYS A 70 -21.83 1.16 -15.46
C LYS A 70 -22.77 2.11 -14.71
N ASP A 71 -23.46 1.63 -13.69
CA ASP A 71 -24.67 2.30 -13.19
C ASP A 71 -24.53 2.94 -11.80
N ASP A 72 -23.34 2.94 -11.19
CA ASP A 72 -23.18 3.38 -9.79
C ASP A 72 -22.00 4.36 -9.55
N ASN A 73 -21.32 4.85 -10.60
CA ASN A 73 -20.16 5.75 -10.49
C ASN A 73 -19.10 5.31 -9.44
N LEU A 74 -18.94 3.99 -9.24
CA LEU A 74 -18.07 3.42 -8.20
C LEU A 74 -16.58 3.46 -8.55
N TYR A 75 -16.23 3.86 -9.77
CA TYR A 75 -14.86 3.93 -10.23
C TYR A 75 -14.28 5.34 -10.01
N TYR A 76 -13.30 5.43 -9.11
CA TYR A 76 -12.57 6.65 -8.77
C TYR A 76 -11.09 6.57 -9.17
N GLY A 77 -10.74 5.65 -10.06
CA GLY A 77 -9.35 5.33 -10.40
C GLY A 77 -8.80 4.14 -9.61
N TYR A 78 -7.58 3.74 -9.97
CA TYR A 78 -6.84 2.67 -9.32
C TYR A 78 -5.58 3.24 -8.67
N TRP A 79 -5.59 3.30 -7.34
CA TRP A 79 -4.55 3.95 -6.56
C TRP A 79 -4.05 3.01 -5.47
N CYS A 80 -2.78 2.66 -5.52
CA CYS A 80 -2.11 1.94 -4.44
C CYS A 80 -1.67 2.95 -3.36
N PHE A 81 -2.62 3.33 -2.51
CA PHE A 81 -2.37 4.26 -1.42
C PHE A 81 -1.36 3.73 -0.42
N GLU A 82 -1.31 2.41 -0.22
CA GLU A 82 -0.37 1.77 0.70
C GLU A 82 1.07 1.98 0.25
N ALA A 83 1.36 1.84 -1.05
CA ALA A 83 2.71 2.05 -1.58
C ALA A 83 3.15 3.52 -1.43
N GLY A 84 2.26 4.46 -1.75
CA GLY A 84 2.56 5.89 -1.60
C GLY A 84 2.79 6.30 -0.14
N ALA A 85 1.96 5.80 0.78
CA ALA A 85 2.12 6.08 2.20
C ALA A 85 3.45 5.52 2.76
N VAL A 86 3.84 4.30 2.36
CA VAL A 86 5.11 3.69 2.76
C VAL A 86 6.30 4.47 2.21
N ALA A 87 6.29 4.83 0.92
CA ALA A 87 7.35 5.62 0.30
C ALA A 87 7.54 6.97 1.01
N LYS A 88 6.45 7.72 1.23
CA LYS A 88 6.47 9.02 1.92
C LYS A 88 6.99 8.89 3.35
N ARG A 89 6.52 7.88 4.08
CA ARG A 89 6.89 7.67 5.48
C ARG A 89 8.36 7.31 5.65
N LEU A 90 8.89 6.45 4.78
CA LEU A 90 10.28 6.00 4.84
C LEU A 90 11.25 6.97 4.16
N GLY A 91 10.75 8.06 3.54
CA GLY A 91 11.58 9.00 2.81
C GLY A 91 12.32 8.34 1.64
N MET A 92 11.68 7.37 0.98
CA MET A 92 12.27 6.67 -0.15
C MET A 92 12.38 7.59 -1.38
N ASP A 93 13.48 7.46 -2.13
CA ASP A 93 13.55 8.03 -3.48
C ASP A 93 12.63 7.23 -4.41
N ASP A 94 11.51 7.83 -4.77
CA ASP A 94 10.45 7.27 -5.61
C ASP A 94 10.33 8.01 -6.95
N SER A 95 11.36 8.77 -7.35
CA SER A 95 11.37 9.57 -8.57
C SER A 95 11.08 8.77 -9.85
N ASP A 96 11.55 7.53 -9.92
CA ASP A 96 11.30 6.58 -11.02
C ASP A 96 9.94 5.86 -10.91
N MET A 97 9.23 5.98 -9.78
CA MET A 97 7.87 5.46 -9.60
C MET A 97 6.80 6.42 -10.12
N GLN A 98 7.17 7.66 -10.51
CA GLN A 98 6.23 8.67 -11.03
C GLN A 98 5.33 8.16 -12.16
N ASN A 99 5.87 7.31 -13.03
CA ASN A 99 5.15 6.79 -14.19
C ASN A 99 4.56 5.38 -13.98
N GLU A 100 4.63 4.83 -12.77
CA GLU A 100 4.04 3.54 -12.45
C GLU A 100 2.51 3.67 -12.33
N GLN A 101 1.77 2.84 -13.07
CA GLN A 101 0.34 2.99 -13.35
C GLN A 101 -0.56 3.23 -12.13
N TYR A 102 -0.24 2.64 -10.99
CA TYR A 102 -1.06 2.69 -9.77
C TYR A 102 -0.45 3.53 -8.66
N TYR A 103 0.70 4.17 -8.91
CA TYR A 103 1.40 4.94 -7.90
C TYR A 103 0.80 6.34 -7.76
N PRO A 104 0.38 6.77 -6.56
CA PRO A 104 -0.24 8.08 -6.37
C PRO A 104 0.84 9.16 -6.20
N TYR A 105 1.72 9.36 -7.19
CA TYR A 105 2.91 10.22 -7.10
C TYR A 105 2.60 11.65 -6.65
N ASP A 106 1.62 12.29 -7.29
CA ASP A 106 1.23 13.67 -6.97
C ASP A 106 0.68 13.80 -5.54
N LEU A 107 0.01 12.76 -5.01
CA LEU A 107 -0.47 12.74 -3.63
C LEU A 107 0.71 12.58 -2.63
N VAL A 108 1.71 11.77 -2.99
CA VAL A 108 2.92 11.60 -2.19
C VAL A 108 3.72 12.90 -2.11
N HIS A 109 3.82 13.64 -3.21
CA HIS A 109 4.57 14.89 -3.31
C HIS A 109 3.73 16.14 -3.04
N PHE A 110 2.48 15.96 -2.61
CA PHE A 110 1.67 17.09 -2.17
C PHE A 110 2.23 17.64 -0.86
N ASP A 111 2.70 18.89 -0.93
CA ASP A 111 3.06 19.72 0.22
C ASP A 111 1.85 20.60 0.56
N ALA A 112 1.32 20.41 1.77
CA ALA A 112 0.17 21.14 2.31
C ALA A 112 0.61 22.40 3.08
#